data_AF-A0A929CCV8-F1
#
_entry.id   AF-A0A929CCV8-F1
#
_cell.length_a   1.000
_cell.length_b   1.000
_cell.length_c   1.000
_cell.angle_alpha   90.00
_cell.angle_beta   90.00
_cell.angle_gamma   90.00
#
_symmetry.space_group_name_H-M   'P 1'
#
loop_
_entity.id
_entity.type
_entity.pdbx_description
1 polymer ?
#
loop_
_entity_poly.entity_id
_entity_poly.type
_entity_poly.pdbx_seq_one_letter_code
_entity_poly.pdbx_strand_id
1 'polypeptide(L)' 'LSKNAEKLSVADVIDSLEGLENYEGCFFGVKNCINDKQCAMHKTWLETREALFKTLHNTSLYDLGKDIVIKF' A
#
# COMPACT_ATOMS: atom_id res chain seq x y z
N LEU A 1 20.11 -7.48 -6.18
CA LEU A 1 19.23 -6.30 -6.24
C LEU A 1 19.95 -5.19 -7.00
N SER A 2 19.35 -4.64 -8.05
CA SER A 2 19.95 -3.57 -8.89
C SER A 2 19.64 -2.15 -8.39
N LYS A 3 18.63 -1.98 -7.53
CA LYS A 3 18.31 -0.70 -6.85
C LYS A 3 18.88 -0.71 -5.42
N ASN A 4 19.29 0.47 -4.93
CA ASN A 4 19.69 0.69 -3.53
C ASN A 4 18.47 0.51 -2.59
N ALA A 5 18.66 -0.18 -1.46
CA ALA A 5 17.61 -0.46 -0.48
C ALA A 5 16.94 0.81 0.11
N GLU A 6 17.65 1.94 0.18
CA GLU A 6 17.10 3.23 0.58
C GLU A 6 16.13 3.82 -0.45
N LYS A 7 16.19 3.36 -1.70
CA LYS A 7 15.37 3.86 -2.83
C LYS A 7 14.31 2.87 -3.27
N LEU A 8 14.26 1.67 -2.68
CA LEU A 8 13.29 0.66 -3.01
C LEU A 8 12.17 0.71 -1.98
N SER A 9 11.00 1.19 -2.38
CA SER A 9 9.84 1.30 -1.49
C SER A 9 9.16 -0.06 -1.30
N VAL A 10 8.35 -0.20 -0.25
CA VAL A 10 7.50 -1.38 -0.06
C VAL A 10 6.50 -1.50 -1.21
N ALA A 11 5.97 -0.38 -1.72
CA ALA A 11 5.10 -0.36 -2.89
C ALA A 11 5.78 -0.94 -4.14
N ASP A 12 7.06 -0.64 -4.40
CA ASP A 12 7.81 -1.22 -5.53
C ASP A 12 7.87 -2.76 -5.43
N VAL A 13 8.00 -3.29 -4.22
CA VAL A 13 8.05 -4.74 -3.99
C VAL A 13 6.69 -5.39 -4.24
N ILE A 14 5.63 -4.81 -3.67
CA ILE A 14 4.25 -5.26 -3.88
C ILE A 14 3.91 -5.28 -5.37
N ASP A 15 4.19 -4.18 -6.07
CA ASP A 15 3.92 -4.04 -7.50
C ASP A 15 4.64 -5.12 -8.33
N SER A 16 5.87 -5.46 -7.97
CA SER A 16 6.65 -6.48 -8.67
C SER A 16 6.19 -7.93 -8.46
N LEU A 17 5.41 -8.20 -7.40
CA LEU A 17 4.99 -9.55 -7.02
C LEU A 17 3.52 -9.82 -7.32
N GLU A 18 2.65 -8.90 -6.91
CA GLU A 18 1.20 -9.07 -6.97
C GLU A 18 0.51 -7.95 -7.77
N GLY A 19 1.19 -6.83 -8.03
CA GLY A 19 0.58 -5.66 -8.68
C GLY A 19 -0.13 -4.76 -7.66
N LEU A 20 0.26 -3.49 -7.61
CA LEU A 20 -0.27 -2.54 -6.64
C LEU A 20 -1.75 -2.20 -6.90
N GLU A 21 -2.23 -2.40 -8.13
CA GLU A 21 -3.62 -2.18 -8.54
C GLU A 21 -4.63 -3.03 -7.76
N ASN A 22 -4.19 -4.16 -7.19
CA ASN A 22 -5.06 -5.02 -6.37
C ASN A 22 -5.50 -4.35 -5.06
N TYR A 23 -4.80 -3.30 -4.64
CA TYR A 23 -5.12 -2.52 -3.43
C TYR A 23 -5.97 -1.27 -3.73
N GLU A 24 -6.26 -0.99 -5.00
CA GLU A 24 -7.04 0.18 -5.45
C GLU A 24 -8.56 -0.05 -5.41
N GLY A 25 -9.02 -1.24 -5.03
CA GLY A 25 -10.45 -1.58 -4.96
C GLY A 25 -11.22 -0.92 -3.81
N CYS A 26 -12.54 -1.15 -3.79
CA CYS A 26 -13.41 -0.85 -2.66
C CYS A 26 -13.13 -1.81 -1.50
N PHE A 27 -13.41 -1.38 -0.26
CA PHE A 27 -13.34 -2.21 0.94
C PHE A 27 -14.10 -3.55 0.81
N PHE A 28 -15.22 -3.55 0.06
CA PHE A 28 -16.03 -4.76 -0.16
C PHE A 28 -15.53 -5.65 -1.32
N GLY A 29 -14.32 -5.42 -1.83
CA GLY A 29 -13.70 -6.26 -2.86
C GLY A 29 -14.21 -6.04 -4.29
N VAL A 30 -15.00 -4.99 -4.52
CA VAL A 30 -15.38 -4.59 -5.89
C VAL A 30 -14.32 -3.66 -6.49
N LYS A 31 -13.99 -3.87 -7.77
CA LYS A 31 -12.99 -3.04 -8.47
C LYS A 31 -13.40 -1.57 -8.54
N ASN A 32 -14.66 -1.33 -8.87
CA ASN A 32 -15.24 0.01 -8.96
C ASN A 32 -16.53 0.07 -8.16
N CYS A 33 -16.74 1.17 -7.46
CA CYS A 33 -17.98 1.47 -6.78
C CYS A 33 -19.05 1.86 -7.80
N ILE A 34 -20.27 1.34 -7.64
CA ILE A 34 -21.39 1.60 -8.56
C ILE A 34 -21.98 3.00 -8.33
N ASN A 35 -21.90 3.51 -7.10
CA ASN A 35 -22.42 4.82 -6.74
C ASN A 35 -21.60 5.46 -5.61
N ASP A 36 -20.49 6.10 -5.98
CA ASP A 36 -19.57 6.76 -5.05
C ASP A 36 -20.24 7.76 -4.11
N LYS A 37 -21.31 8.42 -4.58
CA LYS A 37 -22.02 9.46 -3.81
C LYS A 37 -22.97 8.91 -2.75
N GLN A 38 -23.34 7.63 -2.81
CA GLN A 38 -24.31 7.02 -1.88
C GLN A 38 -23.69 5.93 -0.99
N CYS A 39 -22.46 5.51 -1.26
CA CYS A 39 -21.80 4.52 -0.43
C CYS A 39 -21.32 5.17 0.88
N ALA A 40 -21.96 4.78 2.01
CA ALA A 40 -21.61 5.27 3.34
C ALA A 40 -20.13 5.01 3.71
N MET A 41 -19.52 3.99 3.11
CA MET A 41 -18.11 3.65 3.30
C MET A 41 -17.15 4.42 2.39
N HIS A 42 -17.61 5.05 1.31
CA HIS A 42 -16.73 5.55 0.25
C HIS A 42 -15.67 6.52 0.80
N LYS A 43 -16.11 7.53 1.56
CA LYS A 43 -15.21 8.54 2.11
C LYS A 43 -14.20 7.94 3.10
N THR A 44 -14.69 7.18 4.08
CA THR A 44 -13.85 6.56 5.11
C THR A 44 -12.82 5.60 4.50
N TRP A 45 -13.25 4.80 3.52
CA TRP A 45 -12.35 3.87 2.85
C TRP A 45 -11.32 4.60 1.97
N LEU A 46 -11.73 5.62 1.23
CA LEU A 46 -10.82 6.41 0.40
C LEU A 46 -9.70 7.02 1.25
N GLU A 47 -10.04 7.68 2.36
CA GLU A 47 -9.06 8.27 3.29
C GLU A 47 -8.11 7.22 3.87
N THR A 48 -8.64 6.05 4.28
CA THR A 48 -7.85 4.95 4.82
C THR A 48 -6.88 4.39 3.77
N ARG A 49 -7.37 4.21 2.54
CA ARG A 49 -6.59 3.70 1.41
C ARG A 49 -5.48 4.68 1.05
N GLU A 50 -5.76 5.98 0.97
CA GLU A 50 -4.74 6.99 0.71
C GLU A 50 -3.62 6.97 1.76
N ALA A 51 -3.98 6.83 3.04
CA ALA A 51 -3.01 6.70 4.11
C ALA A 51 -2.16 5.41 3.98
N LEU A 52 -2.79 4.28 3.62
CA LEU A 52 -2.08 3.03 3.34
C LEU A 52 -1.07 3.20 2.21
N PHE A 53 -1.50 3.69 1.05
CA PHE A 53 -0.63 3.90 -0.11
C PHE A 53 0.52 4.85 0.21
N LYS A 54 0.24 5.94 0.93
CA LYS A 54 1.28 6.87 1.38
C LYS A 54 2.34 6.17 2.23
N THR A 55 1.94 5.28 3.14
CA THR A 55 2.89 4.48 3.94
C THR A 55 3.71 3.54 3.05
N LEU A 56 3.06 2.80 2.14
CA LEU A 56 3.75 1.84 1.27
C LEU A 56 4.77 2.51 0.34
N HIS A 57 4.45 3.68 -0.21
CA HIS A 57 5.35 4.44 -1.08
C HIS A 57 6.49 5.12 -0.32
N ASN A 58 6.27 5.58 0.92
CA ASN A 58 7.27 6.31 1.69
C ASN A 58 8.11 5.44 2.62
N THR A 59 7.83 4.15 2.72
CA THR A 59 8.63 3.20 3.50
C THR A 59 9.61 2.49 2.59
N SER A 60 10.91 2.64 2.81
CA SER A 60 11.94 1.90 2.06
C SER A 60 12.23 0.55 2.71
N LEU A 61 12.84 -0.38 1.96
CA LEU A 61 13.35 -1.63 2.55
C LEU A 61 14.43 -1.38 3.60
N TYR A 62 15.20 -0.29 3.45
CA TYR A 62 16.15 0.12 4.48
C TYR A 62 15.45 0.49 5.79
N ASP A 63 14.32 1.20 5.73
CA ASP A 63 13.55 1.56 6.93
C ASP A 63 13.01 0.33 7.65
N LEU A 64 12.48 -0.65 6.91
CA LEU A 64 12.04 -1.92 7.49
C LEU A 64 13.18 -2.70 8.16
N GLY A 65 14.40 -2.64 7.59
CA GLY A 65 15.57 -3.32 8.11
C GLY A 65 16.09 -2.76 9.43
N LYS A 66 15.83 -1.49 9.74
CA LYS A 66 16.28 -0.83 10.99
C LYS A 66 15.59 -1.38 12.23
N ASP A 67 14.34 -1.81 12.09
CA ASP A 67 13.51 -2.25 13.21
C ASP A 67 13.60 -3.76 13.46
N ILE A 68 14.40 -4.49 12.67
CA ILE A 68 14.66 -5.91 12.88
C ILE A 68 15.62 -6.07 14.08
N VAL A 69 15.05 -6.08 15.28
CA VAL A 69 15.72 -6.64 16.45
C VAL A 69 15.70 -8.15 16.30
N ILE A 70 16.75 -8.72 15.73
CA ILE A 70 16.93 -10.17 15.73
C ILE A 70 17.21 -10.58 17.19
N LYS A 71 16.16 -10.93 17.93
CA LYS A 71 16.28 -11.70 19.17
C LYS A 71 16.52 -13.16 18.77
N PHE A 72 17.78 -13.57 18.82
CA PHE A 72 18.15 -14.98 18.93
C PHE A 72 17.97 -15.45 20.38
#